data_AF-A0A954SSN4-F1
#
_entry.id   AF-A0A954SSN4-F1
#
_cell.length_a   1.000
_cell.length_b   1.000
_cell.length_c   1.000
_cell.angle_alpha   90.00
_cell.angle_beta   90.00
_cell.angle_gamma   90.00
#
_symmetry.space_group_name_H-M   'P 1'
#
loop_
_entity.id
_entity.type
_entity.pdbx_description
1 polymer ?
#
loop_
_entity_poly.entity_id
_entity_poly.type
_entity_poly.pdbx_seq_one_letter_code
_entity_poly.pdbx_strand_id
1 'polypeptide(L)'
;MKRTNLNLDAGSHNDRRGLVLIIVLIVVVMVSLAGFGFVAVMFTEHKAVRLRGEQLEIEQAIASAEVLLGNELKREQRSAGVASIGLNASEGTLTESQGLYDNSTLLQAKPLIPDVEDPGVICFTVLSPKRTASDGGSTGSPGELSVRYGVEDESSRLNLAVLTEWERRLPGSGKAALTKLPGMSEEIADAILDWLDPDDQPGELGAEEEYYSTLNPAYSARNGIPESIEELLLVKGVTRKLLYGMDVNRNGLIEEYEIESGSDFASGDFSEPTTGWEQYLTLYSREANVNSAGRPRIFLNDRDLPRLYLRLSAIEKSWGEFIVLYRQHGPVLPTAPLPPAVTTVTSTTPDLKLPPKFHIHDLIELIDAKVLIPAIGSTPSTIIESPFKSTPDVLSGILPKMLDELTVDRQPVIEGRINLNTASAEVLGMIPGLPIESIQQIVSSQDRISGIVPAERKSPAWLWTENLLDRTTFQKVLPFVTSRGGAFRAQVVGYSAQSKLAGRAEVVIDVSSPSPRRLYWKDLQIWGRGYEWGLIDPALFEGEFPGMGQLAGRTP
;
A
#
# COMPACT_ATOMS: atom_id res chain seq x y z
N MET A 1 -32.86 29.63 -116.71
CA MET A 1 -31.69 29.62 -115.79
C MET A 1 -31.71 30.95 -115.05
N LYS A 2 -31.81 31.09 -113.73
CA LYS A 2 -31.32 30.30 -112.57
C LYS A 2 -32.39 30.31 -111.47
N ARG A 3 -32.53 29.18 -110.77
CA ARG A 3 -33.41 28.98 -109.62
C ARG A 3 -32.83 29.68 -108.38
N THR A 4 -33.70 30.40 -107.68
CA THR A 4 -33.59 30.81 -106.28
C THR A 4 -33.59 29.57 -105.39
N ASN A 5 -32.56 29.40 -104.56
CA ASN A 5 -32.57 28.48 -103.43
C ASN A 5 -32.48 29.30 -102.15
N LEU A 6 -33.60 29.40 -101.43
CA LEU A 6 -33.60 29.64 -100.00
C LEU A 6 -33.04 28.38 -99.33
N ASN A 7 -31.89 28.48 -98.67
CA ASN A 7 -31.51 27.50 -97.66
C ASN A 7 -31.87 28.07 -96.30
N LEU A 8 -32.91 27.46 -95.72
CA LEU A 8 -33.34 27.62 -94.34
C LEU A 8 -32.26 27.09 -93.38
N ASP A 9 -32.21 27.75 -92.22
CA ASP A 9 -31.45 27.39 -91.02
C ASP A 9 -31.52 25.89 -90.68
N ALA A 10 -30.36 25.26 -90.57
CA ALA A 10 -30.17 24.00 -89.85
C ALA A 10 -28.71 23.89 -89.39
N GLY A 11 -28.38 24.46 -88.22
CA GLY A 11 -27.01 24.42 -87.74
C GLY A 11 -26.77 24.98 -86.34
N SER A 12 -27.48 24.50 -85.32
CA SER A 12 -27.13 24.80 -83.91
C SER A 12 -27.63 23.71 -82.95
N HIS A 13 -27.13 22.49 -83.09
CA HIS A 13 -27.39 21.43 -82.10
C HIS A 13 -26.16 20.65 -81.62
N ASN A 14 -24.95 20.96 -82.13
CA ASN A 14 -23.72 20.26 -81.75
C ASN A 14 -22.94 20.92 -80.59
N ASP A 15 -22.96 22.26 -80.45
CA ASP A 15 -22.20 22.95 -79.38
C ASP A 15 -22.75 22.71 -77.96
N ARG A 16 -24.07 22.47 -77.83
CA ARG A 16 -24.68 22.20 -76.51
C ARG A 16 -24.36 20.79 -75.98
N ARG A 17 -23.99 19.84 -76.85
CA ARG A 17 -23.73 18.45 -76.45
C ARG A 17 -22.35 18.27 -75.79
N GLY A 18 -21.34 19.07 -76.19
CA GLY A 18 -20.02 19.07 -75.56
C GLY A 18 -20.00 19.68 -74.16
N LEU A 19 -20.75 20.78 -73.96
CA LEU A 19 -20.89 21.45 -72.66
C LEU A 19 -21.58 20.54 -71.61
N VAL A 20 -22.62 19.82 -72.02
CA VAL A 20 -23.35 18.88 -71.13
C VAL A 20 -22.41 17.78 -70.61
N LEU A 21 -21.50 17.28 -71.44
CA LEU A 21 -20.57 16.21 -71.04
C LEU A 21 -19.55 16.70 -70.01
N ILE A 22 -19.07 17.94 -70.14
CA ILE A 22 -18.17 18.58 -69.16
C ILE A 22 -18.89 18.82 -67.83
N ILE A 23 -20.14 19.31 -67.86
CA ILE A 23 -20.94 19.53 -66.65
C ILE A 23 -21.22 18.19 -65.95
N VAL A 24 -21.61 17.16 -66.69
CA VAL A 24 -21.82 15.81 -66.13
C VAL A 24 -20.55 15.26 -65.53
N LEU A 25 -19.39 15.42 -66.18
CA LEU A 25 -18.10 14.98 -65.63
C LEU A 25 -17.78 15.70 -64.32
N ILE A 26 -17.95 17.03 -64.25
CA ILE A 26 -17.73 17.81 -63.03
C ILE A 26 -18.67 17.34 -61.93
N VAL A 27 -19.96 17.14 -62.22
CA VAL A 27 -20.93 16.64 -61.24
C VAL A 27 -20.55 15.25 -60.76
N VAL A 28 -20.15 14.34 -61.66
CA VAL A 28 -19.70 12.99 -61.29
C VAL A 28 -18.44 13.05 -60.41
N VAL A 29 -17.46 13.90 -60.74
CA VAL A 29 -16.27 14.10 -59.91
C VAL A 29 -16.62 14.67 -58.54
N MET A 30 -17.50 15.68 -58.46
CA MET A 30 -17.94 16.27 -57.20
C MET A 30 -18.69 15.26 -56.32
N VAL A 31 -19.61 14.47 -56.90
CA VAL A 31 -20.34 13.41 -56.20
C VAL A 31 -19.39 12.30 -55.76
N SER A 32 -18.39 11.95 -56.57
CA SER A 32 -17.38 10.94 -56.23
C SER A 32 -16.49 11.41 -55.09
N LEU A 33 -16.08 12.68 -55.08
CA LEU A 33 -15.30 13.28 -54.00
C LEU A 33 -16.11 13.40 -52.70
N ALA A 34 -17.38 13.76 -52.79
CA ALA A 34 -18.29 13.77 -51.65
C ALA A 34 -18.52 12.35 -51.09
N GLY A 35 -18.71 11.35 -51.97
CA GLY A 35 -18.82 9.95 -51.60
C GLY A 35 -17.55 9.42 -50.93
N PHE A 36 -16.37 9.75 -51.46
CA PHE A 36 -15.09 9.43 -50.83
C PHE A 36 -14.94 10.08 -49.45
N GLY A 37 -15.26 11.37 -49.33
CA GLY A 37 -15.22 12.10 -48.06
C GLY A 37 -16.13 11.46 -47.01
N PHE A 38 -17.35 11.06 -47.39
CA PHE A 38 -18.26 10.34 -46.52
C PHE A 38 -17.69 8.99 -46.07
N VAL A 39 -17.16 8.17 -46.99
CA VAL A 39 -16.58 6.86 -46.64
C VAL A 39 -15.35 7.01 -45.74
N ALA A 40 -14.48 7.99 -45.99
CA ALA A 40 -13.30 8.25 -45.16
C ALA A 40 -13.69 8.65 -43.73
N VAL A 41 -14.68 9.53 -43.58
CA VAL A 41 -15.22 9.90 -42.26
C VAL A 41 -15.85 8.68 -41.58
N MET A 42 -16.72 7.94 -42.27
CA MET A 42 -17.36 6.75 -41.71
C MET A 42 -16.37 5.67 -41.28
N PHE A 43 -15.28 5.47 -42.03
CA PHE A 43 -14.23 4.52 -41.67
C PHE A 43 -13.46 4.97 -40.42
N THR A 44 -13.11 6.26 -40.34
CA THR A 44 -12.46 6.84 -39.16
C THR A 44 -13.36 6.75 -37.92
N GLU A 45 -14.63 7.10 -38.05
CA GLU A 45 -15.62 7.00 -36.96
C GLU A 45 -15.80 5.54 -36.52
N HIS A 46 -15.94 4.60 -37.46
CA HIS A 46 -16.04 3.18 -37.13
C HIS A 46 -14.80 2.68 -36.36
N LYS A 47 -13.60 3.08 -36.78
CA LYS A 47 -12.36 2.74 -36.08
C LYS A 47 -12.29 3.38 -34.69
N ALA A 48 -12.69 4.64 -34.56
CA ALA A 48 -12.72 5.35 -33.29
C ALA A 48 -13.70 4.71 -32.30
N VAL A 49 -14.91 4.36 -32.75
CA VAL A 49 -15.93 3.67 -31.96
C VAL A 49 -15.43 2.31 -31.49
N ARG A 50 -14.80 1.52 -32.38
CA ARG A 50 -14.24 0.22 -32.00
C ARG A 50 -13.14 0.35 -30.95
N LEU A 51 -12.17 1.24 -31.16
CA LEU A 51 -11.08 1.46 -30.20
C LEU A 51 -11.61 1.97 -28.86
N ARG A 52 -12.62 2.86 -28.87
CA ARG A 52 -13.24 3.33 -27.64
C ARG A 52 -14.02 2.24 -26.91
N GLY A 53 -14.69 1.35 -27.65
CA GLY A 53 -15.33 0.16 -27.11
C GLY A 53 -14.33 -0.76 -26.39
N GLU A 54 -13.24 -1.11 -27.07
CA GLU A 54 -12.15 -1.93 -26.51
C GLU A 54 -11.49 -1.25 -25.29
N GLN A 55 -11.34 0.08 -25.29
CA GLN A 55 -10.81 0.82 -24.14
C GLN A 55 -11.74 0.74 -22.91
N LEU A 56 -13.05 0.90 -23.09
CA LEU A 56 -14.02 0.76 -22.00
C LEU A 56 -14.05 -0.65 -21.43
N GLU A 57 -13.91 -1.64 -22.29
CA GLU A 57 -13.76 -3.05 -21.95
C GLU A 57 -12.52 -3.33 -21.10
N ILE A 58 -11.39 -2.72 -21.44
CA ILE A 58 -10.15 -2.77 -20.65
C ILE A 58 -10.33 -2.07 -19.29
N GLU A 59 -10.98 -0.91 -19.24
CA GLU A 59 -11.29 -0.22 -17.99
C GLU A 59 -12.17 -1.09 -17.06
N GLN A 60 -13.14 -1.82 -17.64
CA GLN A 60 -13.95 -2.79 -16.90
C GLN A 60 -13.12 -3.96 -16.39
N ALA A 61 -12.19 -4.49 -17.17
CA ALA A 61 -11.30 -5.56 -16.72
C ALA A 61 -10.43 -5.13 -15.52
N ILE A 62 -9.92 -3.89 -15.54
CA ILE A 62 -9.18 -3.31 -14.40
C ILE A 62 -10.09 -3.20 -13.16
N ALA A 63 -11.33 -2.72 -13.32
CA ALA A 63 -12.28 -2.63 -12.22
C ALA A 63 -12.67 -4.02 -11.65
N SER A 64 -12.81 -5.03 -12.52
CA SER A 64 -13.07 -6.41 -12.10
C SER A 64 -11.89 -7.02 -11.34
N ALA A 65 -10.66 -6.73 -11.76
CA ALA A 65 -9.46 -7.14 -11.04
C ALA A 65 -9.40 -6.54 -9.63
N GLU A 66 -9.75 -5.26 -9.48
CA GLU A 66 -9.82 -4.58 -8.18
C GLU A 66 -10.79 -5.29 -7.23
N VAL A 67 -11.99 -5.63 -7.71
CA VAL A 67 -13.00 -6.36 -6.92
C VAL A 67 -12.52 -7.76 -6.55
N LEU A 68 -11.86 -8.46 -7.47
CA LEU A 68 -11.26 -9.78 -7.21
C LEU A 68 -10.22 -9.67 -6.09
N LEU A 69 -9.29 -8.72 -6.20
CA LEU A 69 -8.24 -8.50 -5.20
C LEU A 69 -8.84 -8.22 -3.82
N GLY A 70 -9.83 -7.32 -3.72
CA GLY A 70 -10.48 -7.01 -2.45
C GLY A 70 -11.14 -8.24 -1.80
N ASN A 71 -11.85 -9.05 -2.58
CA ASN A 71 -12.52 -10.26 -2.07
C ASN A 71 -11.52 -11.32 -1.60
N GLU A 72 -10.45 -11.52 -2.37
CA GLU A 72 -9.47 -12.55 -2.12
C GLU A 72 -8.55 -12.18 -0.94
N LEU A 73 -8.15 -10.91 -0.81
CA LEU A 73 -7.48 -10.39 0.39
C LEU A 73 -8.35 -10.54 1.65
N LYS A 74 -9.66 -10.29 1.53
CA LYS A 74 -10.57 -10.48 2.67
C LYS A 74 -10.75 -11.95 3.03
N ARG A 75 -10.73 -12.84 2.05
CA ARG A 75 -10.76 -14.29 2.25
C ARG A 75 -9.52 -14.75 3.01
N GLU A 76 -8.33 -14.28 2.63
CA GLU A 76 -7.06 -14.60 3.29
C GLU A 76 -7.03 -14.13 4.75
N GLN A 77 -7.48 -12.88 5.03
CA GLN A 77 -7.58 -12.40 6.41
C GLN A 77 -8.54 -13.24 7.27
N ARG A 78 -9.63 -13.76 6.67
CA ARG A 78 -10.58 -14.62 7.37
C ARG A 78 -10.04 -16.03 7.59
N SER A 79 -9.38 -16.62 6.59
CA SER A 79 -8.81 -17.97 6.70
C SER A 79 -7.64 -18.01 7.68
N ALA A 80 -6.83 -16.96 7.75
CA ALA A 80 -5.77 -16.79 8.75
C ALA A 80 -6.32 -16.85 10.19
N GLY A 81 -7.58 -16.45 10.41
CA GLY A 81 -8.28 -16.52 11.69
C GLY A 81 -9.07 -17.80 11.96
N VAL A 82 -9.36 -18.60 10.93
CA VAL A 82 -10.11 -19.86 11.05
C VAL A 82 -9.18 -21.08 11.14
N ALA A 83 -7.94 -20.99 10.65
CA ALA A 83 -6.93 -22.04 10.82
C ALA A 83 -6.61 -22.36 12.30
N SER A 84 -6.99 -21.49 13.25
CA SER A 84 -6.88 -21.72 14.70
C SER A 84 -8.10 -22.43 15.31
N ILE A 85 -9.20 -22.62 14.56
CA ILE A 85 -10.39 -23.34 14.99
C ILE A 85 -10.39 -24.69 14.28
N GLY A 86 -9.72 -25.65 14.91
CA GLY A 86 -9.66 -27.04 14.45
C GLY A 86 -11.05 -27.64 14.24
N LEU A 87 -11.51 -27.61 13.00
CA LEU A 87 -12.62 -28.40 12.49
C LEU A 87 -12.22 -28.94 11.13
N ASN A 88 -11.65 -30.15 11.13
CA ASN A 88 -11.61 -31.11 10.03
C ASN A 88 -11.66 -30.51 8.61
N ALA A 89 -10.60 -29.82 8.21
CA ALA A 89 -10.24 -29.81 6.80
C ALA A 89 -9.56 -31.16 6.55
N SER A 90 -10.24 -32.05 5.82
CA SER A 90 -9.66 -33.30 5.34
C SER A 90 -8.29 -33.04 4.73
N GLU A 91 -7.28 -33.79 5.17
CA GLU A 91 -5.87 -33.78 4.78
C GLU A 91 -5.63 -34.15 3.29
N GLY A 92 -6.43 -33.62 2.37
CA GLY A 92 -6.44 -34.09 0.99
C GLY A 92 -6.99 -33.10 -0.02
N THR A 93 -6.84 -31.78 0.18
CA THR A 93 -6.86 -30.76 -0.91
C THR A 93 -6.26 -29.43 -0.45
N LEU A 94 -5.18 -29.46 0.34
CA LEU A 94 -4.32 -28.29 0.51
C LEU A 94 -3.27 -28.33 -0.61
N THR A 95 -3.69 -28.18 -1.86
CA THR A 95 -2.76 -27.60 -2.83
C THR A 95 -2.45 -26.21 -2.28
N GLU A 96 -1.22 -26.05 -1.82
CA GLU A 96 -0.56 -24.80 -1.45
C GLU A 96 -1.16 -23.63 -2.21
N SER A 97 -2.18 -22.97 -1.66
CA SER A 97 -2.64 -21.71 -2.26
C SER A 97 -1.57 -20.71 -1.90
N GLN A 98 -0.60 -20.54 -2.80
CA GLN A 98 0.32 -19.42 -2.79
C GLN A 98 -0.53 -18.16 -2.50
N GLY A 99 -0.27 -17.46 -1.39
CA GLY A 99 -1.06 -16.27 -1.01
C GLY A 99 -1.01 -15.19 -2.10
N LEU A 100 -1.70 -14.06 -1.93
CA LEU A 100 -1.69 -12.99 -2.94
C LEU A 100 -0.37 -12.22 -3.03
N TYR A 101 0.63 -12.63 -2.25
CA TYR A 101 1.95 -12.01 -2.31
C TYR A 101 2.65 -12.26 -3.66
N ASP A 102 2.61 -13.50 -4.16
CA ASP A 102 3.14 -13.88 -5.48
C ASP A 102 2.38 -15.12 -5.98
N ASN A 103 1.37 -14.92 -6.82
CA ASN A 103 0.53 -15.98 -7.36
C ASN A 103 0.17 -15.69 -8.83
N SER A 104 1.03 -16.14 -9.74
CA SER A 104 0.77 -16.06 -11.19
C SER A 104 -0.51 -16.81 -11.59
N THR A 105 -0.81 -17.93 -10.93
CA THR A 105 -1.99 -18.75 -11.26
C THR A 105 -3.32 -18.06 -10.97
N LEU A 106 -3.38 -17.05 -10.10
CA LEU A 106 -4.59 -16.26 -9.82
C LEU A 106 -4.54 -14.87 -10.47
N LEU A 107 -3.35 -14.35 -10.76
CA LEU A 107 -3.17 -12.94 -11.08
C LEU A 107 -2.51 -12.67 -12.44
N GLN A 108 -2.05 -13.70 -13.16
CA GLN A 108 -1.50 -13.56 -14.51
C GLN A 108 -2.50 -13.99 -15.58
N ALA A 109 -2.63 -13.16 -16.62
CA ALA A 109 -3.41 -13.40 -17.84
C ALA A 109 -4.83 -13.92 -17.55
N LYS A 110 -5.55 -13.23 -16.65
CA LYS A 110 -6.89 -13.63 -16.25
C LYS A 110 -7.95 -13.09 -17.19
N PRO A 111 -8.72 -13.96 -17.85
CA PRO A 111 -9.81 -13.51 -18.70
C PRO A 111 -10.91 -12.88 -17.84
N LEU A 112 -11.49 -11.79 -18.33
CA LEU A 112 -12.64 -11.16 -17.69
C LEU A 112 -13.86 -12.09 -17.66
N ILE A 113 -14.00 -12.94 -18.69
CA ILE A 113 -15.08 -13.93 -18.82
C ILE A 113 -14.43 -15.33 -18.84
N PRO A 114 -14.63 -16.17 -17.80
CA PRO A 114 -13.84 -17.38 -17.58
C PRO A 114 -14.08 -18.56 -18.56
N ASP A 115 -15.09 -18.48 -19.44
CA ASP A 115 -15.52 -19.61 -20.29
C ASP A 115 -15.52 -19.31 -21.80
N VAL A 116 -14.80 -18.26 -22.21
CA VAL A 116 -14.73 -17.88 -23.63
C VAL A 116 -13.34 -18.21 -24.16
N GLU A 117 -13.23 -19.29 -24.94
CA GLU A 117 -12.03 -19.61 -25.73
C GLU A 117 -11.97 -18.75 -27.00
N ASP A 118 -11.98 -17.42 -26.85
CA ASP A 118 -11.89 -16.47 -27.98
C ASP A 118 -10.58 -15.66 -27.88
N PRO A 119 -9.75 -15.60 -28.94
CA PRO A 119 -8.59 -14.70 -28.99
C PRO A 119 -8.94 -13.21 -28.82
N GLY A 120 -10.21 -12.81 -28.89
CA GLY A 120 -10.70 -11.46 -28.57
C GLY A 120 -10.93 -11.18 -27.08
N VAL A 121 -10.65 -12.12 -26.18
CA VAL A 121 -10.94 -11.95 -24.74
C VAL A 121 -10.07 -10.85 -24.13
N ILE A 122 -10.74 -9.99 -23.36
CA ILE A 122 -10.08 -9.01 -22.51
C ILE A 122 -9.58 -9.73 -21.28
N CYS A 123 -8.31 -9.54 -20.98
CA CYS A 123 -7.65 -10.11 -19.83
C CYS A 123 -7.14 -9.01 -18.90
N PHE A 124 -6.80 -9.38 -17.68
CA PHE A 124 -6.04 -8.55 -16.77
C PHE A 124 -4.90 -9.32 -16.11
N THR A 125 -3.85 -8.60 -15.75
CA THR A 125 -2.72 -9.10 -14.98
C THR A 125 -2.46 -8.13 -13.82
N VAL A 126 -2.25 -8.67 -12.62
CA VAL A 126 -1.91 -7.88 -11.42
C VAL A 126 -0.43 -8.08 -11.09
N LEU A 127 0.28 -6.97 -10.95
CA LEU A 127 1.73 -6.90 -10.81
C LEU A 127 2.10 -6.02 -9.63
N SER A 128 3.17 -6.41 -8.92
CA SER A 128 3.80 -5.61 -7.88
C SER A 128 5.33 -5.73 -7.98
N PRO A 129 6.10 -4.67 -7.67
CA PRO A 129 7.56 -4.74 -7.68
C PRO A 129 8.07 -5.75 -6.64
N LYS A 130 8.95 -6.67 -7.04
CA LYS A 130 9.63 -7.62 -6.16
C LYS A 130 10.95 -7.02 -5.68
N ARG A 131 11.01 -6.77 -4.38
CA ARG A 131 12.21 -6.28 -3.69
C ARG A 131 13.13 -7.46 -3.45
N THR A 132 14.17 -7.62 -4.27
CA THR A 132 15.29 -8.50 -3.92
C THR A 132 16.04 -7.84 -2.76
N ALA A 133 16.36 -8.62 -1.72
CA ALA A 133 17.34 -8.16 -0.75
C ALA A 133 18.65 -7.96 -1.52
N SER A 134 19.35 -6.87 -1.26
CA SER A 134 20.71 -6.64 -1.75
C SER A 134 21.66 -7.65 -1.10
N ASP A 135 21.55 -8.92 -1.46
CA ASP A 135 22.54 -9.93 -1.10
C ASP A 135 23.75 -9.69 -1.98
N GLY A 136 24.84 -9.21 -1.36
CA GLY A 136 26.17 -9.09 -1.96
C GLY A 136 26.81 -10.45 -2.24
N GLY A 137 26.11 -11.36 -2.93
CA GLY A 137 26.53 -12.75 -3.12
C GLY A 137 25.95 -13.40 -4.38
N SER A 138 26.71 -13.28 -5.48
CA SER A 138 26.81 -14.23 -6.60
C SER A 138 25.51 -14.82 -7.18
N THR A 139 24.96 -14.17 -8.22
CA THR A 139 24.75 -14.70 -9.60
C THR A 139 23.67 -13.93 -10.37
N GLY A 140 22.87 -13.12 -9.67
CA GLY A 140 22.13 -12.01 -10.27
C GLY A 140 22.98 -10.73 -10.22
N SER A 141 22.91 -9.91 -11.25
CA SER A 141 23.52 -8.57 -11.21
C SER A 141 22.89 -7.75 -10.07
N PRO A 142 23.67 -6.95 -9.32
CA PRO A 142 23.11 -6.00 -8.36
C PRO A 142 22.12 -5.09 -9.09
N GLY A 143 20.85 -5.05 -8.67
CA GLY A 143 19.83 -4.22 -9.29
C GLY A 143 18.87 -4.91 -10.26
N GLU A 144 18.82 -6.24 -10.31
CA GLU A 144 17.76 -6.97 -11.04
C GLU A 144 16.42 -6.80 -10.31
N LEU A 145 15.79 -5.64 -10.49
CA LEU A 145 14.41 -5.36 -10.12
C LEU A 145 13.55 -6.37 -10.89
N SER A 146 12.82 -7.20 -10.15
CA SER A 146 11.90 -8.19 -10.74
C SER A 146 10.47 -7.82 -10.38
N VAL A 147 9.51 -8.32 -11.14
CA VAL A 147 8.08 -8.15 -10.83
C VAL A 147 7.56 -9.47 -10.27
N ARG A 148 6.59 -9.37 -9.36
CA ARG A 148 5.81 -10.52 -8.87
C ARG A 148 4.33 -10.32 -9.17
N TYR A 149 3.59 -11.42 -9.24
CA TYR A 149 2.15 -11.38 -9.53
C TYR A 149 1.39 -11.30 -8.22
N GLY A 150 1.14 -10.10 -7.71
CA GLY A 150 0.63 -9.97 -6.36
C GLY A 150 0.40 -8.55 -5.90
N VAL A 151 0.23 -8.42 -4.60
CA VAL A 151 0.05 -7.13 -3.92
C VAL A 151 1.24 -6.80 -3.01
N GLU A 152 1.39 -5.53 -2.67
CA GLU A 152 2.33 -5.03 -1.67
C GLU A 152 1.56 -4.44 -0.48
N ASP A 153 2.00 -4.73 0.73
CA ASP A 153 1.42 -4.16 1.94
C ASP A 153 1.87 -2.71 2.12
N GLU A 154 0.93 -1.76 2.20
CA GLU A 154 1.23 -0.35 2.45
C GLU A 154 1.81 -0.12 3.86
N SER A 155 1.55 -1.01 4.81
CA SER A 155 2.20 -0.97 6.12
C SER A 155 3.70 -1.30 6.05
N SER A 156 4.24 -1.73 4.91
CA SER A 156 5.69 -1.87 4.70
C SER A 156 6.41 -0.53 4.43
N ARG A 157 5.66 0.58 4.37
CA ARG A 157 6.13 1.94 4.07
C ARG A 157 5.81 2.90 5.22
N LEU A 158 6.57 3.98 5.32
CA LEU A 158 6.34 5.04 6.28
C LEU A 158 5.11 5.86 5.90
N ASN A 159 4.12 5.93 6.79
CA ASN A 159 2.94 6.76 6.56
C ASN A 159 3.21 8.21 6.97
N LEU A 160 3.08 9.16 6.04
CA LEU A 160 3.31 10.58 6.32
C LEU A 160 2.28 11.16 7.29
N ALA A 161 1.05 10.65 7.26
CA ALA A 161 -0.05 11.14 8.10
C ALA A 161 0.19 10.97 9.61
N VAL A 162 1.11 10.07 10.01
CA VAL A 162 1.42 9.83 11.42
C VAL A 162 2.65 10.57 11.91
N LEU A 163 3.41 11.24 11.04
CA LEU A 163 4.64 11.93 11.43
C LEU A 163 4.39 13.04 12.46
N THR A 164 3.28 13.77 12.34
CA THR A 164 2.88 14.79 13.33
C THR A 164 2.57 14.16 14.71
N GLU A 165 2.02 12.94 14.74
CA GLU A 165 1.80 12.21 15.99
C GLU A 165 3.11 11.66 16.57
N TRP A 166 4.04 11.23 15.71
CA TRP A 166 5.37 10.81 16.13
C TRP A 166 6.10 11.98 16.81
N GLU A 167 6.06 13.15 16.18
CA GLU A 167 6.67 14.38 16.69
C GLU A 167 6.06 14.80 18.04
N ARG A 168 4.74 14.66 18.20
CA ARG A 168 4.04 14.90 19.47
C ARG A 168 4.46 13.92 20.58
N ARG A 169 4.68 12.65 20.22
CA ARG A 169 5.03 11.59 21.19
C ARG A 169 6.50 11.64 21.57
N LEU A 170 7.38 11.90 20.61
CA LEU A 170 8.81 12.03 20.77
C LEU A 170 9.32 13.16 19.86
N PRO A 171 9.59 14.36 20.41
CA PRO A 171 10.11 15.47 19.62
C PRO A 171 11.41 15.11 18.90
N GLY A 172 11.52 15.52 17.64
CA GLY A 172 12.58 15.22 16.69
C GLY A 172 12.43 13.88 15.96
N SER A 173 11.43 13.06 16.30
CA SER A 173 11.30 11.72 15.71
C SER A 173 10.78 11.73 14.27
N GLY A 174 9.90 12.68 13.92
CA GLY A 174 9.41 12.83 12.55
C GLY A 174 10.54 13.25 11.61
N LYS A 175 11.33 14.25 12.02
CA LYS A 175 12.51 14.73 11.27
C LYS A 175 13.55 13.63 11.13
N ALA A 176 13.89 12.96 12.23
CA ALA A 176 14.87 11.88 12.23
C ALA A 176 14.47 10.72 11.30
N ALA A 177 13.17 10.41 11.20
CA ALA A 177 12.66 9.41 10.26
C ALA A 177 12.87 9.86 8.80
N LEU A 178 12.49 11.09 8.47
CA LEU A 178 12.64 11.63 7.11
C LEU A 178 14.11 11.72 6.67
N THR A 179 15.03 12.13 7.55
CA THR A 179 16.47 12.23 7.23
C THR A 179 17.12 10.89 6.89
N LYS A 180 16.46 9.75 7.17
CA LYS A 180 16.93 8.43 6.71
C LYS A 180 16.66 8.16 5.23
N LEU A 181 15.79 8.95 4.59
CA LEU A 181 15.51 8.80 3.17
C LEU A 181 16.73 9.19 2.33
N PRO A 182 17.05 8.41 1.28
CA PRO A 182 18.16 8.76 0.38
C PRO A 182 17.92 10.13 -0.27
N GLY A 183 18.95 10.97 -0.33
CA GLY A 183 18.85 12.32 -0.91
C GLY A 183 18.08 13.35 -0.08
N MET A 184 17.67 13.02 1.15
CA MET A 184 16.98 13.96 2.04
C MET A 184 17.94 14.96 2.69
N SER A 185 17.57 16.24 2.70
CA SER A 185 18.23 17.28 3.50
C SER A 185 17.40 17.63 4.74
N GLU A 186 18.01 18.23 5.76
CA GLU A 186 17.26 18.71 6.93
C GLU A 186 16.25 19.80 6.57
N GLU A 187 16.57 20.65 5.59
CA GLU A 187 15.67 21.69 5.07
C GLU A 187 14.41 21.10 4.43
N ILE A 188 14.57 20.03 3.64
CA ILE A 188 13.42 19.37 3.01
C ILE A 188 12.61 18.60 4.05
N ALA A 189 13.28 17.96 5.02
CA ALA A 189 12.59 17.25 6.10
C ALA A 189 11.73 18.22 6.94
N ASP A 190 12.26 19.38 7.32
CA ASP A 190 11.50 20.41 8.03
C ASP A 190 10.36 20.96 7.17
N ALA A 191 10.61 21.27 5.89
CA ALA A 191 9.56 21.75 4.99
C ALA A 191 8.43 20.74 4.77
N ILE A 192 8.72 19.43 4.79
CA ILE A 192 7.70 18.37 4.74
C ILE A 192 6.91 18.33 6.05
N LEU A 193 7.55 18.50 7.21
CA LEU A 193 6.83 18.50 8.50
C LEU A 193 5.90 19.70 8.64
N ASP A 194 6.38 20.90 8.32
CA ASP A 194 5.59 22.14 8.26
C ASP A 194 4.38 21.96 7.32
N TRP A 195 4.58 21.36 6.14
CA TRP A 195 3.48 21.08 5.22
C TRP A 195 2.37 20.17 5.80
N LEU A 196 2.74 19.29 6.74
CA LEU A 196 1.86 18.28 7.34
C LEU A 196 1.18 18.75 8.63
N ASP A 197 1.84 19.59 9.40
CA ASP A 197 1.34 20.01 10.71
C ASP A 197 0.23 21.06 10.58
N PRO A 198 -0.65 21.21 11.59
CA PRO A 198 -1.82 22.07 11.47
C PRO A 198 -1.55 23.54 11.80
N ASP A 199 -0.34 23.92 12.18
CA ASP A 199 -0.02 25.29 12.56
C ASP A 199 0.66 26.06 11.41
N ASP A 200 1.08 27.29 11.66
CA ASP A 200 1.69 28.19 10.66
C ASP A 200 3.09 28.64 11.14
N GLN A 201 3.67 27.94 12.12
CA GLN A 201 4.98 28.28 12.67
C GLN A 201 6.05 27.47 11.95
N PRO A 202 6.88 28.10 11.10
CA PRO A 202 7.89 27.35 10.37
C PRO A 202 8.92 26.74 11.32
N GLY A 203 9.31 25.50 11.04
CA GLY A 203 10.45 24.85 11.66
C GLY A 203 11.76 25.60 11.43
N GLU A 204 12.85 25.16 12.07
CA GLU A 204 14.15 25.85 12.03
C GLU A 204 14.65 26.14 10.61
N LEU A 205 14.49 25.17 9.70
CA LEU A 205 14.83 25.29 8.28
C LEU A 205 13.60 25.12 7.35
N GLY A 206 12.41 25.20 7.93
CA GLY A 206 11.15 24.86 7.29
C GLY A 206 10.62 25.93 6.34
N ALA A 207 9.35 25.79 5.97
CA ALA A 207 8.65 26.69 5.07
C ALA A 207 7.14 26.59 5.26
N GLU A 208 6.54 27.76 5.49
CA GLU A 208 5.10 27.95 5.68
C GLU A 208 4.53 29.01 4.72
N GLU A 209 3.40 29.62 5.06
CA GLU A 209 2.74 30.68 4.30
C GLU A 209 3.69 31.80 3.83
N GLU A 210 4.64 32.24 4.68
CA GLU A 210 5.61 33.29 4.32
C GLU A 210 6.46 32.92 3.11
N TYR A 211 6.79 31.63 2.94
CA TYR A 211 7.53 31.16 1.78
C TYR A 211 6.61 30.95 0.57
N TYR A 212 5.55 30.17 0.71
CA TYR A 212 4.73 29.73 -0.44
C TYR A 212 3.94 30.87 -1.09
N SER A 213 3.57 31.90 -0.33
CA SER A 213 2.90 33.10 -0.85
C SER A 213 3.78 33.95 -1.79
N THR A 214 5.11 33.76 -1.75
CA THR A 214 6.06 34.47 -2.61
C THR A 214 6.26 33.82 -3.99
N LEU A 215 5.79 32.58 -4.16
CA LEU A 215 5.94 31.82 -5.39
C LEU A 215 4.99 32.33 -6.49
N ASN A 216 5.25 31.91 -7.73
CA ASN A 216 4.40 32.25 -8.89
C ASN A 216 4.00 30.99 -9.65
N PRO A 217 2.72 30.56 -9.60
CA PRO A 217 1.63 31.17 -8.84
C PRO A 217 1.82 31.03 -7.32
N ALA A 218 1.30 31.97 -6.55
CA ALA A 218 1.31 31.91 -5.10
C ALA A 218 0.29 30.88 -4.60
N TYR A 219 0.65 30.12 -3.57
CA TYR A 219 -0.23 29.16 -2.91
C TYR A 219 0.06 29.11 -1.41
N SER A 220 -0.82 28.49 -0.63
CA SER A 220 -0.64 28.26 0.80
C SER A 220 -0.09 26.85 1.05
N ALA A 221 0.56 26.67 2.20
CA ALA A 221 0.80 25.35 2.73
C ALA A 221 -0.52 24.59 2.97
N ARG A 222 -0.44 23.27 3.03
CA ARG A 222 -1.61 22.39 3.19
C ARG A 222 -2.10 22.38 4.64
N ASN A 223 -1.16 22.47 5.57
CA ASN A 223 -1.32 22.35 7.01
C ASN A 223 -2.14 21.11 7.41
N GLY A 224 -1.78 19.98 6.83
CA GLY A 224 -2.51 18.74 7.02
C GLY A 224 -2.07 17.61 6.09
N ILE A 225 -2.79 16.50 6.20
CA ILE A 225 -2.49 15.29 5.43
C ILE A 225 -2.72 15.57 3.92
N PRO A 226 -1.72 15.31 3.06
CA PRO A 226 -1.86 15.49 1.61
C PRO A 226 -2.91 14.54 1.02
N GLU A 227 -3.51 14.89 -0.12
CA GLU A 227 -4.47 13.99 -0.80
C GLU A 227 -3.77 12.88 -1.56
N SER A 228 -2.55 13.16 -2.03
CA SER A 228 -1.73 12.20 -2.74
C SER A 228 -0.27 12.45 -2.46
N ILE A 229 0.57 11.43 -2.72
CA ILE A 229 2.01 11.55 -2.50
C ILE A 229 2.65 12.60 -3.41
N GLU A 230 2.03 12.86 -4.57
CA GLU A 230 2.49 13.84 -5.55
C GLU A 230 2.38 15.29 -5.09
N GLU A 231 1.51 15.57 -4.12
CA GLU A 231 1.41 16.89 -3.50
C GLU A 231 2.73 17.32 -2.85
N LEU A 232 3.60 16.37 -2.47
CA LEU A 232 4.96 16.67 -2.01
C LEU A 232 5.79 17.46 -3.02
N LEU A 233 5.47 17.43 -4.32
CA LEU A 233 6.15 18.24 -5.33
C LEU A 233 5.90 19.75 -5.18
N LEU A 234 4.92 20.15 -4.36
CA LEU A 234 4.67 21.55 -4.00
C LEU A 234 5.51 22.00 -2.80
N VAL A 235 6.10 21.06 -2.07
CA VAL A 235 6.92 21.34 -0.88
C VAL A 235 8.29 21.87 -1.31
N LYS A 236 8.79 22.86 -0.57
CA LYS A 236 10.10 23.48 -0.81
C LYS A 236 11.21 22.41 -0.90
N GLY A 237 11.95 22.44 -2.00
CA GLY A 237 13.13 21.58 -2.22
C GLY A 237 12.83 20.15 -2.68
N VAL A 238 11.57 19.71 -2.68
CA VAL A 238 11.20 18.40 -3.22
C VAL A 238 11.20 18.43 -4.74
N THR A 239 11.95 17.52 -5.36
CA THR A 239 12.03 17.41 -6.82
C THR A 239 11.39 16.12 -7.31
N ARG A 240 11.00 16.10 -8.60
CA ARG A 240 10.51 14.89 -9.27
C ARG A 240 11.49 13.71 -9.11
N LYS A 241 12.79 14.00 -9.16
CA LYS A 241 13.88 13.02 -9.03
C LYS A 241 13.93 12.42 -7.62
N LEU A 242 13.77 13.24 -6.58
CA LEU A 242 13.70 12.73 -5.20
C LEU A 242 12.47 11.82 -5.01
N LEU A 243 11.31 12.24 -5.55
CA LEU A 243 10.06 11.53 -5.33
C LEU A 243 9.94 10.21 -6.12
N TYR A 244 10.24 10.21 -7.42
CA TYR A 244 10.03 9.04 -8.30
C TYR A 244 11.33 8.36 -8.75
N GLY A 245 12.48 8.97 -8.48
CA GLY A 245 13.75 8.43 -8.93
C GLY A 245 13.88 8.40 -10.45
N MET A 246 14.48 7.31 -10.95
CA MET A 246 14.75 7.09 -12.38
C MET A 246 13.67 6.30 -13.11
N ASP A 247 12.71 5.71 -12.39
CA ASP A 247 11.58 4.99 -12.98
C ASP A 247 10.59 5.98 -13.59
N VAL A 248 10.74 6.24 -14.89
CA VAL A 248 9.98 7.26 -15.62
C VAL A 248 8.57 6.76 -15.86
N ASN A 249 8.42 5.45 -16.11
CA ASN A 249 7.15 4.84 -16.47
C ASN A 249 6.38 4.25 -15.26
N ARG A 250 6.88 4.44 -14.03
CA ARG A 250 6.30 3.96 -12.75
C ARG A 250 5.86 2.52 -12.83
N ASN A 251 6.68 1.62 -13.35
CA ASN A 251 6.41 0.18 -13.34
C ASN A 251 7.14 -0.54 -12.18
N GLY A 252 7.96 0.20 -11.40
CA GLY A 252 8.81 -0.30 -10.32
C GLY A 252 10.05 -1.05 -10.79
N LEU A 253 10.35 -1.01 -12.08
CA LEU A 253 11.56 -1.48 -12.72
C LEU A 253 12.37 -0.25 -13.17
N ILE A 254 13.68 -0.40 -13.25
CA ILE A 254 14.55 0.61 -13.84
C ILE A 254 15.20 -0.05 -15.05
N GLU A 255 14.82 0.40 -16.22
CA GLU A 255 15.28 -0.16 -17.49
C GLU A 255 16.51 0.60 -18.01
N GLU A 256 17.32 -0.04 -18.86
CA GLU A 256 18.58 0.55 -19.35
C GLU A 256 18.37 1.93 -20.00
N TYR A 257 17.32 2.09 -20.81
CA TYR A 257 17.01 3.38 -21.43
C TYR A 257 16.59 4.45 -20.41
N GLU A 258 16.05 4.08 -19.24
CA GLU A 258 15.68 5.01 -18.18
C GLU A 258 16.92 5.49 -17.42
N ILE A 259 17.91 4.61 -17.25
CA ILE A 259 19.23 4.96 -16.72
C ILE A 259 19.95 5.90 -17.69
N GLU A 260 19.94 5.58 -18.99
CA GLU A 260 20.56 6.42 -20.02
C GLU A 260 19.87 7.78 -20.15
N SER A 261 18.53 7.81 -20.17
CA SER A 261 17.75 9.05 -20.20
C SER A 261 17.87 9.85 -18.90
N GLY A 262 18.09 9.16 -17.77
CA GLY A 262 18.35 9.73 -16.46
C GLY A 262 19.79 10.20 -16.26
N SER A 263 20.72 9.87 -17.16
CA SER A 263 22.15 10.21 -17.03
C SER A 263 22.43 11.71 -17.21
N ASP A 264 21.63 12.43 -18.02
CA ASP A 264 21.64 13.90 -18.09
C ASP A 264 21.11 14.56 -16.78
N PHE A 265 20.44 13.78 -15.93
CA PHE A 265 19.92 14.16 -14.61
C PHE A 265 20.79 13.63 -13.44
N ALA A 266 21.92 12.97 -13.73
CA ALA A 266 22.80 12.29 -12.76
C ALA A 266 23.78 13.23 -12.03
N SER A 267 23.36 14.44 -11.69
CA SER A 267 24.09 15.28 -10.74
C SER A 267 23.74 14.86 -9.30
N GLY A 268 24.69 14.27 -8.59
CA GLY A 268 24.90 14.42 -7.13
C GLY A 268 24.02 13.69 -6.12
N ASP A 269 22.72 13.49 -6.37
CA ASP A 269 21.79 13.18 -5.26
C ASP A 269 21.69 11.71 -4.83
N PHE A 270 22.05 10.77 -5.70
CA PHE A 270 21.96 9.32 -5.45
C PHE A 270 23.21 8.59 -5.95
N SER A 271 23.71 7.63 -5.18
CA SER A 271 24.86 6.79 -5.54
C SER A 271 24.51 5.61 -6.44
N GLU A 272 23.23 5.19 -6.46
CA GLU A 272 22.72 4.06 -7.23
C GLU A 272 21.37 4.43 -7.89
N PRO A 273 20.99 3.76 -8.99
CA PRO A 273 19.66 3.90 -9.58
C PRO A 273 18.59 3.56 -8.54
N THR A 274 17.63 4.46 -8.34
CA THR A 274 16.56 4.32 -7.34
C THR A 274 15.21 4.67 -7.94
N THR A 275 14.15 4.08 -7.40
CA THR A 275 12.73 4.40 -7.70
C THR A 275 12.18 5.53 -6.83
N GLY A 276 13.08 6.28 -6.14
CA GLY A 276 12.74 7.49 -5.39
C GLY A 276 12.05 7.23 -4.04
N TRP A 277 11.49 8.26 -3.43
CA TRP A 277 10.81 8.17 -2.14
C TRP A 277 9.45 7.46 -2.18
N GLU A 278 8.81 7.37 -3.34
CA GLU A 278 7.50 6.69 -3.48
C GLU A 278 7.53 5.23 -2.97
N GLN A 279 8.68 4.56 -3.06
CA GLN A 279 8.83 3.20 -2.55
C GLN A 279 8.84 3.12 -1.02
N TYR A 280 9.23 4.19 -0.33
CA TYR A 280 9.37 4.22 1.13
C TYR A 280 8.21 4.90 1.83
N LEU A 281 7.47 5.77 1.11
CA LEU A 281 6.42 6.61 1.67
C LEU A 281 5.03 6.14 1.24
N THR A 282 4.05 6.37 2.11
CA THR A 282 2.64 6.12 1.84
C THR A 282 1.75 7.11 2.60
N LEU A 283 0.48 7.18 2.21
CA LEU A 283 -0.60 7.83 2.97
C LEU A 283 -1.65 6.82 3.45
N TYR A 284 -1.50 5.54 3.06
CA TYR A 284 -2.59 4.57 3.10
C TYR A 284 -2.36 3.38 4.03
N SER A 285 -1.29 3.38 4.85
CA SER A 285 -1.02 2.29 5.80
C SER A 285 -2.13 2.18 6.86
N ARG A 286 -2.72 0.98 6.99
CA ARG A 286 -3.84 0.66 7.90
C ARG A 286 -3.66 -0.72 8.51
N GLU A 287 -4.03 -0.88 9.78
CA GLU A 287 -4.15 -2.16 10.50
C GLU A 287 -5.55 -2.28 11.12
N ALA A 288 -6.22 -3.41 10.92
CA ALA A 288 -7.48 -3.68 11.62
C ALA A 288 -7.22 -3.96 13.12
N ASN A 289 -7.92 -3.26 14.01
CA ASN A 289 -7.85 -3.47 15.46
C ASN A 289 -8.68 -4.69 15.90
N VAL A 290 -8.33 -5.84 15.35
CA VAL A 290 -8.97 -7.14 15.57
C VAL A 290 -7.96 -8.19 16.01
N ASN A 291 -8.42 -9.15 16.80
CA ASN A 291 -7.65 -10.32 17.17
C ASN A 291 -7.53 -11.30 15.98
N SER A 292 -6.74 -12.36 16.15
CA SER A 292 -6.57 -13.41 15.15
C SER A 292 -7.89 -14.03 14.69
N ALA A 293 -8.90 -14.13 15.57
CA ALA A 293 -10.23 -14.63 15.23
C ALA A 293 -11.13 -13.61 14.50
N GLY A 294 -10.62 -12.43 14.15
CA GLY A 294 -11.36 -11.38 13.44
C GLY A 294 -12.36 -10.60 14.31
N ARG A 295 -12.28 -10.72 15.65
CA ARG A 295 -13.12 -9.97 16.59
C ARG A 295 -12.40 -8.69 17.03
N PRO A 296 -13.12 -7.57 17.29
CA PRO A 296 -12.49 -6.36 17.80
C PRO A 296 -11.73 -6.61 19.11
N ARG A 297 -10.49 -6.11 19.21
CA ARG A 297 -9.68 -6.22 20.43
C ARG A 297 -10.39 -5.57 21.62
N ILE A 298 -10.10 -6.05 22.83
CA ILE A 298 -10.68 -5.54 24.07
C ILE A 298 -9.97 -4.24 24.45
N PHE A 299 -10.70 -3.13 24.40
CA PHE A 299 -10.22 -1.83 24.84
C PHE A 299 -10.12 -1.77 26.38
N LEU A 300 -8.90 -1.61 26.90
CA LEU A 300 -8.64 -1.68 28.35
C LEU A 300 -9.13 -0.45 29.12
N ASN A 301 -9.27 0.68 28.45
CA ASN A 301 -9.67 1.94 29.07
C ASN A 301 -11.19 2.18 29.03
N ASP A 302 -12.00 1.12 28.91
CA ASP A 302 -13.46 1.23 28.96
C ASP A 302 -13.91 1.85 30.30
N ARG A 303 -15.01 2.62 30.24
CA ARG A 303 -15.65 3.22 31.42
C ARG A 303 -16.51 2.20 32.17
N ASP A 304 -17.03 1.20 31.46
CA ASP A 304 -17.86 0.13 32.02
C ASP A 304 -16.98 -1.04 32.50
N LEU A 305 -16.58 -0.98 33.78
CA LEU A 305 -15.76 -2.03 34.41
C LEU A 305 -16.46 -3.40 34.50
N PRO A 306 -17.76 -3.51 34.83
CA PRO A 306 -18.47 -4.79 34.75
C PRO A 306 -18.37 -5.46 33.37
N ARG A 307 -18.57 -4.70 32.29
CA ARG A 307 -18.46 -5.22 30.92
C ARG A 307 -17.01 -5.60 30.57
N LEU A 308 -16.05 -4.77 30.97
CA LEU A 308 -14.62 -5.05 30.77
C LEU A 308 -14.21 -6.34 31.49
N TYR A 309 -14.60 -6.50 32.75
CA TYR A 309 -14.34 -7.70 33.56
C TYR A 309 -14.89 -8.96 32.88
N LEU A 310 -16.17 -8.92 32.45
CA LEU A 310 -16.80 -10.06 31.78
C LEU A 310 -16.03 -10.47 30.52
N ARG A 311 -15.63 -9.51 29.69
CA ARG A 311 -14.88 -9.77 28.45
C ARG A 311 -13.48 -10.34 28.71
N LEU A 312 -12.75 -9.78 29.68
CA LEU A 312 -11.42 -10.26 30.03
C LEU A 312 -11.46 -11.64 30.70
N SER A 313 -12.42 -11.86 31.59
CA SER A 313 -12.60 -13.14 32.29
C SER A 313 -12.97 -14.30 31.36
N ALA A 314 -13.55 -14.01 30.18
CA ALA A 314 -13.81 -15.00 29.15
C ALA A 314 -12.53 -15.50 28.46
N ILE A 315 -11.45 -14.71 28.48
CA ILE A 315 -10.13 -15.12 28.02
C ILE A 315 -9.38 -15.81 29.16
N GLU A 316 -9.20 -15.09 30.26
CA GLU A 316 -8.56 -15.59 31.47
C GLU A 316 -9.05 -14.81 32.69
N LYS A 317 -9.51 -15.52 33.72
CA LYS A 317 -10.08 -14.91 34.93
C LYS A 317 -9.10 -13.98 35.64
N SER A 318 -7.83 -14.36 35.70
CA SER A 318 -6.74 -13.59 36.33
C SER A 318 -6.53 -12.22 35.65
N TRP A 319 -6.70 -12.13 34.32
CA TRP A 319 -6.54 -10.87 33.57
C TRP A 319 -7.64 -9.89 33.95
N GLY A 320 -8.89 -10.37 34.00
CA GLY A 320 -10.05 -9.57 34.39
C GLY A 320 -9.92 -9.02 35.82
N GLU A 321 -9.50 -9.87 36.76
CA GLU A 321 -9.28 -9.45 38.15
C GLU A 321 -8.18 -8.38 38.24
N PHE A 322 -7.01 -8.64 37.66
CA PHE A 322 -5.86 -7.74 37.76
C PHE A 322 -6.06 -6.41 37.05
N ILE A 323 -6.54 -6.41 35.80
CA ILE A 323 -6.68 -5.19 34.99
C ILE A 323 -7.74 -4.26 35.59
N VAL A 324 -8.85 -4.79 36.12
CA VAL A 324 -9.86 -3.97 36.79
C VAL A 324 -9.31 -3.35 38.07
N LEU A 325 -8.57 -4.14 38.88
CA LEU A 325 -7.92 -3.62 40.09
C LEU A 325 -6.88 -2.55 39.76
N TYR A 326 -6.09 -2.76 38.69
CA TYR A 326 -5.16 -1.76 38.18
C TYR A 326 -5.86 -0.45 37.81
N ARG A 327 -7.00 -0.53 37.11
CA ARG A 327 -7.80 0.65 36.74
C ARG A 327 -8.40 1.37 37.94
N GLN A 328 -8.71 0.66 39.03
CA GLN A 328 -9.32 1.23 40.24
C GLN A 328 -8.29 1.84 41.21
N HIS A 329 -7.16 1.17 41.43
CA HIS A 329 -6.19 1.51 42.48
C HIS A 329 -4.83 1.99 41.96
N GLY A 330 -4.50 1.71 40.69
CA GLY A 330 -3.27 2.13 40.05
C GLY A 330 -2.05 1.26 40.39
N PRO A 331 -0.92 1.48 39.68
CA PRO A 331 0.32 0.78 39.95
C PRO A 331 0.99 1.28 41.23
N VAL A 332 1.64 0.36 41.95
CA VAL A 332 2.55 0.69 43.04
C VAL A 332 3.84 1.23 42.43
N LEU A 333 4.11 2.51 42.66
CA LEU A 333 5.39 3.11 42.28
C LEU A 333 6.52 2.50 43.12
N PRO A 334 7.68 2.15 42.53
CA PRO A 334 8.80 1.52 43.24
C PRO A 334 9.30 2.29 44.46
N THR A 335 9.12 3.62 44.47
CA THR A 335 9.55 4.55 45.52
C THR A 335 8.47 4.87 46.55
N ALA A 336 7.25 4.32 46.42
CA ALA A 336 6.17 4.60 47.36
C ALA A 336 6.41 3.88 48.70
N PRO A 337 6.31 4.57 49.85
CA PRO A 337 6.44 3.92 51.16
C PRO A 337 5.31 2.90 51.34
N LEU A 338 5.69 1.64 51.53
CA LEU A 338 4.75 0.54 51.75
C LEU A 338 4.17 0.61 53.17
N PRO A 339 2.86 0.33 53.36
CA PRO A 339 2.27 0.20 54.68
C PRO A 339 2.97 -0.89 55.52
N PRO A 340 2.95 -0.79 56.87
CA PRO A 340 3.68 -1.70 57.76
C PRO A 340 3.12 -3.13 57.83
N ALA A 341 1.86 -3.34 57.41
CA ALA A 341 1.21 -4.65 57.37
C ALA A 341 0.60 -4.87 55.98
N VAL A 342 1.35 -5.52 55.10
CA VAL A 342 0.95 -5.80 53.72
C VAL A 342 0.99 -7.29 53.46
N THR A 343 -0.11 -7.82 52.95
CA THR A 343 -0.20 -9.22 52.49
C THR A 343 -0.10 -9.26 50.97
N THR A 344 0.80 -10.07 50.43
CA THR A 344 0.89 -10.29 48.98
C THR A 344 0.00 -11.45 48.58
N VAL A 345 -0.91 -11.23 47.64
CA VAL A 345 -1.79 -12.26 47.09
C VAL A 345 -1.71 -12.26 45.56
N THR A 346 -2.07 -13.38 44.94
CA THR A 346 -2.02 -13.56 43.48
C THR A 346 -3.36 -13.29 42.80
N SER A 347 -4.47 -13.27 43.54
CA SER A 347 -5.80 -12.99 43.01
C SER A 347 -6.73 -12.44 44.09
N THR A 348 -7.68 -11.59 43.69
CA THR A 348 -8.76 -11.08 44.56
C THR A 348 -9.92 -10.62 43.66
N THR A 349 -11.17 -10.82 44.11
CA THR A 349 -12.35 -10.36 43.39
C THR A 349 -12.49 -8.84 43.45
N PRO A 350 -12.49 -8.12 42.30
CA PRO A 350 -12.65 -6.66 42.30
C PRO A 350 -14.07 -6.24 42.69
N ASP A 351 -14.20 -5.10 43.38
CA ASP A 351 -15.50 -4.45 43.58
C ASP A 351 -15.87 -3.65 42.32
N LEU A 352 -16.74 -4.21 41.50
CA LEU A 352 -17.17 -3.63 40.23
C LEU A 352 -18.00 -2.35 40.37
N LYS A 353 -18.39 -1.94 41.60
CA LYS A 353 -19.09 -0.67 41.84
C LYS A 353 -18.15 0.52 41.91
N LEU A 354 -16.86 0.30 42.15
CA LEU A 354 -15.88 1.38 42.22
C LEU A 354 -15.54 1.87 40.80
N PRO A 355 -15.53 3.20 40.55
CA PRO A 355 -15.20 3.74 39.24
C PRO A 355 -13.70 3.59 38.93
N PRO A 356 -13.31 3.51 37.64
CA PRO A 356 -11.91 3.54 37.24
C PRO A 356 -11.31 4.93 37.53
N LYS A 357 -10.09 4.95 38.08
CA LYS A 357 -9.33 6.17 38.39
C LYS A 357 -8.06 6.33 37.56
N PHE A 358 -7.45 5.22 37.15
CA PHE A 358 -6.16 5.19 36.46
C PHE A 358 -6.33 4.75 35.02
N HIS A 359 -5.57 5.37 34.12
CA HIS A 359 -5.51 5.02 32.69
C HIS A 359 -4.33 4.13 32.40
N ILE A 360 -4.56 3.16 31.50
CA ILE A 360 -3.50 2.29 30.98
C ILE A 360 -2.98 2.92 29.70
N HIS A 361 -1.70 3.26 29.65
CA HIS A 361 -1.11 3.95 28.49
C HIS A 361 -0.50 2.96 27.51
N ASP A 362 0.25 1.96 28.00
CA ASP A 362 0.87 0.93 27.18
C ASP A 362 0.59 -0.46 27.76
N LEU A 363 0.42 -1.48 26.91
CA LEU A 363 0.19 -2.85 27.37
C LEU A 363 1.38 -3.43 28.17
N ILE A 364 2.59 -2.93 27.89
CA ILE A 364 3.85 -3.39 28.52
C ILE A 364 3.97 -2.92 29.97
N GLU A 365 3.22 -1.90 30.38
CA GLU A 365 3.20 -1.42 31.77
C GLU A 365 2.55 -2.44 32.71
N LEU A 366 1.71 -3.35 32.19
CA LEU A 366 1.03 -4.38 32.98
C LEU A 366 1.98 -5.52 33.37
N ILE A 367 3.11 -5.68 32.68
CA ILE A 367 4.08 -6.74 32.94
C ILE A 367 4.85 -6.43 34.23
N ASP A 368 4.90 -7.37 35.17
CA ASP A 368 5.45 -7.24 36.52
C ASP A 368 4.85 -6.10 37.37
N ALA A 369 3.74 -5.51 36.93
CA ALA A 369 3.04 -4.50 37.71
C ALA A 369 2.54 -5.06 39.04
N LYS A 370 2.44 -4.16 40.02
CA LYS A 370 1.87 -4.47 41.34
C LYS A 370 0.79 -3.45 41.63
N VAL A 371 -0.32 -3.90 42.21
CA VAL A 371 -1.45 -3.03 42.60
C VAL A 371 -1.61 -3.11 44.10
N LEU A 372 -1.70 -1.97 44.77
CA LEU A 372 -1.94 -1.91 46.22
C LEU A 372 -3.39 -1.55 46.49
N ILE A 373 -4.11 -2.50 47.10
CA ILE A 373 -5.44 -2.26 47.63
C ILE A 373 -5.28 -1.75 49.07
N PRO A 374 -5.73 -0.53 49.38
CA PRO A 374 -5.68 -0.01 50.74
C PRO A 374 -6.59 -0.81 51.67
N ALA A 375 -6.20 -0.91 52.93
CA ALA A 375 -7.00 -1.52 53.99
C ALA A 375 -8.42 -0.92 54.06
N ILE A 376 -9.46 -1.76 54.16
CA ILE A 376 -10.85 -1.32 54.36
C ILE A 376 -11.33 -1.88 55.71
N GLY A 377 -11.42 -1.01 56.72
CA GLY A 377 -11.82 -1.43 58.07
C GLY A 377 -10.80 -2.35 58.72
N SER A 378 -11.15 -3.63 58.93
CA SER A 378 -10.30 -4.63 59.60
C SER A 378 -9.44 -5.47 58.66
N THR A 379 -9.53 -5.28 57.33
CA THR A 379 -8.70 -6.02 56.37
C THR A 379 -7.35 -5.33 56.15
N PRO A 380 -6.22 -6.05 56.15
CA PRO A 380 -4.91 -5.47 55.91
C PRO A 380 -4.77 -4.98 54.46
N SER A 381 -3.82 -4.07 54.24
CA SER A 381 -3.48 -3.64 52.87
C SER A 381 -2.94 -4.82 52.09
N THR A 382 -3.36 -4.96 50.84
CA THR A 382 -3.05 -6.15 50.03
C THR A 382 -2.35 -5.74 48.75
N ILE A 383 -1.20 -6.34 48.46
CA ILE A 383 -0.52 -6.21 47.17
C ILE A 383 -0.95 -7.37 46.27
N ILE A 384 -1.39 -7.03 45.07
CA ILE A 384 -1.70 -7.97 44.02
C ILE A 384 -0.61 -7.90 42.97
N GLU A 385 -0.02 -9.04 42.69
CA GLU A 385 0.98 -9.15 41.63
C GLU A 385 0.32 -9.38 40.27
N SER A 386 0.93 -8.81 39.23
CA SER A 386 0.51 -9.05 37.85
C SER A 386 0.59 -10.52 37.48
N PRO A 387 -0.43 -11.08 36.80
CA PRO A 387 -0.34 -12.39 36.15
C PRO A 387 0.64 -12.37 34.96
N PHE A 388 0.96 -11.19 34.44
CA PHE A 388 1.91 -10.98 33.36
C PHE A 388 3.31 -10.85 33.96
N LYS A 389 4.14 -11.90 33.86
CA LYS A 389 5.51 -11.91 34.38
C LYS A 389 6.54 -11.82 33.25
N SER A 390 7.66 -11.14 33.48
CA SER A 390 8.77 -11.05 32.50
C SER A 390 9.65 -12.30 32.41
N THR A 391 9.31 -13.39 33.11
CA THR A 391 10.04 -14.65 33.04
C THR A 391 9.92 -15.24 31.62
N PRO A 392 11.03 -15.62 30.95
CA PRO A 392 11.03 -16.00 29.52
C PRO A 392 9.98 -17.04 29.11
N ASP A 393 9.81 -18.09 29.93
CA ASP A 393 8.85 -19.17 29.65
C ASP A 393 7.40 -18.70 29.65
N VAL A 394 7.07 -17.78 30.56
CA VAL A 394 5.72 -17.21 30.69
C VAL A 394 5.49 -16.12 29.65
N LEU A 395 6.51 -15.31 29.38
CA LEU A 395 6.45 -14.18 28.46
C LEU A 395 6.19 -14.63 27.02
N SER A 396 6.86 -15.71 26.58
CA SER A 396 6.70 -16.25 25.22
C SER A 396 5.27 -16.74 24.92
N GLY A 397 4.56 -17.28 25.92
CA GLY A 397 3.16 -17.71 25.76
C GLY A 397 2.15 -16.57 25.93
N ILE A 398 2.38 -15.68 26.91
CA ILE A 398 1.38 -14.68 27.31
C ILE A 398 1.46 -13.41 26.45
N LEU A 399 2.65 -12.92 26.11
CA LEU A 399 2.82 -11.64 25.40
C LEU A 399 2.16 -11.64 24.02
N PRO A 400 2.35 -12.66 23.14
CA PRO A 400 1.66 -12.70 21.85
C PRO A 400 0.14 -12.70 22.00
N LYS A 401 -0.39 -13.47 22.96
CA LYS A 401 -1.82 -13.55 23.25
C LYS A 401 -2.36 -12.21 23.78
N MET A 402 -1.60 -11.53 24.64
CA MET A 402 -1.96 -10.22 25.18
C MET A 402 -2.04 -9.17 24.07
N LEU A 403 -1.05 -9.12 23.17
CA LEU A 403 -1.04 -8.18 22.04
C LEU A 403 -2.09 -8.51 20.96
N ASP A 404 -2.50 -9.77 20.84
CA ASP A 404 -3.55 -10.16 19.90
C ASP A 404 -4.95 -9.78 20.40
N GLU A 405 -5.22 -9.94 21.70
CA GLU A 405 -6.57 -9.77 22.27
C GLU A 405 -6.84 -8.38 22.85
N LEU A 406 -5.83 -7.66 23.34
CA LEU A 406 -5.99 -6.41 24.08
C LEU A 406 -5.53 -5.20 23.27
N THR A 407 -6.12 -4.04 23.54
CA THR A 407 -5.73 -2.77 22.91
C THR A 407 -5.94 -1.59 23.85
N VAL A 408 -5.09 -0.57 23.70
CA VAL A 408 -5.25 0.74 24.33
C VAL A 408 -5.90 1.76 23.39
N ASP A 409 -6.08 1.41 22.12
CA ASP A 409 -6.68 2.25 21.09
C ASP A 409 -8.14 1.85 20.86
N ARG A 410 -9.05 2.82 20.87
CA ARG A 410 -10.49 2.57 20.64
C ARG A 410 -10.86 2.53 19.16
N GLN A 411 -9.99 3.04 18.29
CA GLN A 411 -10.28 3.12 16.86
C GLN A 411 -10.34 1.70 16.26
N PRO A 412 -11.30 1.42 15.36
CA PRO A 412 -11.43 0.11 14.72
C PRO A 412 -10.29 -0.18 13.74
N VAL A 413 -9.64 0.86 13.25
CA VAL A 413 -8.48 0.79 12.35
C VAL A 413 -7.40 1.69 12.94
N ILE A 414 -6.18 1.19 13.00
CA ILE A 414 -4.99 1.92 13.44
C ILE A 414 -4.19 2.27 12.19
N GLU A 415 -3.73 3.50 12.06
CA GLU A 415 -3.03 3.98 10.86
C GLU A 415 -1.54 4.16 11.14
N GLY A 416 -0.72 3.94 10.11
CA GLY A 416 0.71 4.29 10.10
C GLY A 416 1.65 3.48 10.99
N ARG A 417 1.23 2.31 11.48
CA ARG A 417 2.18 1.32 12.02
C ARG A 417 2.91 0.60 10.90
N ILE A 418 4.19 0.30 11.13
CA ILE A 418 5.09 -0.32 10.16
C ILE A 418 5.14 -1.84 10.36
N ASN A 419 4.87 -2.59 9.31
CA ASN A 419 4.85 -4.05 9.32
C ASN A 419 6.27 -4.63 9.26
N LEU A 420 6.70 -5.22 10.37
CA LEU A 420 8.03 -5.81 10.54
C LEU A 420 8.33 -6.98 9.59
N ASN A 421 7.29 -7.65 9.09
CA ASN A 421 7.44 -8.83 8.24
C ASN A 421 7.73 -8.47 6.77
N THR A 422 7.39 -7.26 6.34
CA THR A 422 7.43 -6.84 4.93
C THR A 422 8.22 -5.55 4.68
N ALA A 423 8.43 -4.72 5.71
CA ALA A 423 9.20 -3.47 5.63
C ALA A 423 10.66 -3.69 5.21
N SER A 424 11.21 -2.75 4.43
CA SER A 424 12.61 -2.75 4.02
C SER A 424 13.53 -2.27 5.15
N ALA A 425 14.85 -2.50 5.00
CA ALA A 425 15.84 -2.04 5.98
C ALA A 425 15.80 -0.52 6.18
N GLU A 426 15.58 0.24 5.11
CA GLU A 426 15.47 1.70 5.12
C GLU A 426 14.25 2.14 5.93
N VAL A 427 13.08 1.54 5.68
CA VAL A 427 11.84 1.86 6.40
C VAL A 427 11.94 1.45 7.87
N LEU A 428 12.56 0.30 8.18
CA LEU A 428 12.82 -0.09 9.57
C LEU A 428 13.77 0.89 10.26
N GLY A 429 14.75 1.44 9.54
CA GLY A 429 15.67 2.47 10.02
C GLY A 429 15.01 3.81 10.36
N MET A 430 13.80 4.05 9.85
CA MET A 430 13.00 5.24 10.17
C MET A 430 12.29 5.12 11.52
N ILE A 431 12.19 3.91 12.10
CA ILE A 431 11.48 3.70 13.37
C ILE A 431 12.27 4.31 14.54
N PRO A 432 11.67 5.21 15.33
CA PRO A 432 12.36 5.84 16.45
C PRO A 432 12.75 4.81 17.53
N GLY A 433 14.03 4.79 17.88
CA GLY A 433 14.56 3.93 18.95
C GLY A 433 14.81 2.47 18.57
N LEU A 434 14.66 2.09 17.30
CA LEU A 434 15.03 0.75 16.83
C LEU A 434 16.56 0.66 16.58
N PRO A 435 17.30 -0.25 17.24
CA PRO A 435 18.74 -0.40 17.03
C PRO A 435 19.08 -0.98 15.65
N ILE A 436 20.19 -0.52 15.05
CA ILE A 436 20.65 -0.95 13.72
C ILE A 436 20.94 -2.47 13.67
N GLU A 437 21.52 -3.02 14.75
CA GLU A 437 21.82 -4.45 14.85
C GLU A 437 20.53 -5.30 14.78
N SER A 438 19.48 -4.85 15.46
CA SER A 438 18.16 -5.50 15.42
C SER A 438 17.54 -5.42 14.01
N ILE A 439 17.76 -4.34 13.25
CA ILE A 439 17.24 -4.21 11.87
C ILE A 439 17.80 -5.29 10.95
N GLN A 440 19.12 -5.53 10.99
CA GLN A 440 19.75 -6.56 10.16
C GLN A 440 19.24 -7.97 10.53
N GLN A 441 19.01 -8.22 11.81
CA GLN A 441 18.42 -9.47 12.28
C GLN A 441 16.96 -9.61 11.82
N ILE A 442 16.15 -8.54 11.89
CA ILE A 442 14.77 -8.55 11.39
C ILE A 442 14.76 -8.89 9.90
N VAL A 443 15.52 -8.16 9.09
CA VAL A 443 15.56 -8.34 7.63
C VAL A 443 16.05 -9.74 7.24
N SER A 444 17.12 -10.22 7.86
CA SER A 444 17.64 -11.58 7.58
C SER A 444 16.66 -12.68 7.98
N SER A 445 15.77 -12.39 8.94
CA SER A 445 14.76 -13.32 9.37
C SER A 445 13.55 -13.38 8.42
N GLN A 446 13.24 -12.31 7.67
CA GLN A 446 12.05 -12.21 6.80
C GLN A 446 12.08 -13.25 5.67
N ASP A 447 11.13 -14.20 5.66
CA ASP A 447 10.91 -15.07 4.49
C ASP A 447 10.11 -14.31 3.42
N ARG A 448 10.82 -13.59 2.55
CA ARG A 448 10.24 -12.75 1.48
C ARG A 448 9.86 -13.56 0.24
N ILE A 449 10.07 -14.88 0.24
CA ILE A 449 9.90 -15.75 -0.93
C ILE A 449 8.54 -16.43 -0.88
N SER A 450 8.15 -16.97 0.26
CA SER A 450 6.90 -17.74 0.40
C SER A 450 5.67 -16.88 0.71
N GLY A 451 5.87 -15.67 1.26
CA GLY A 451 4.78 -14.83 1.79
C GLY A 451 4.12 -15.42 3.05
N ILE A 452 4.63 -16.54 3.57
CA ILE A 452 4.09 -17.22 4.75
C ILE A 452 4.73 -16.62 6.00
N VAL A 453 3.91 -16.01 6.86
CA VAL A 453 4.37 -15.49 8.15
C VAL A 453 4.29 -16.62 9.21
N PRO A 454 5.41 -16.97 9.87
CA PRO A 454 5.41 -17.93 10.98
C PRO A 454 4.44 -17.52 12.08
N ALA A 455 3.89 -18.50 12.82
CA ALA A 455 2.89 -18.23 13.85
C ALA A 455 3.42 -17.27 14.95
N GLU A 456 4.70 -17.40 15.28
CA GLU A 456 5.44 -16.59 16.24
C GLU A 456 5.56 -15.13 15.80
N ARG A 457 5.52 -14.88 14.48
CA ARG A 457 5.68 -13.54 13.88
C ARG A 457 4.38 -12.87 13.49
N LYS A 458 3.24 -13.45 13.87
CA LYS A 458 1.91 -12.81 13.72
C LYS A 458 1.66 -11.68 14.71
N SER A 459 2.55 -11.51 15.70
CA SER A 459 2.50 -10.49 16.73
C SER A 459 3.89 -9.90 16.93
N PRO A 460 4.04 -8.57 17.14
CA PRO A 460 5.35 -7.94 17.33
C PRO A 460 6.05 -8.37 18.63
N ALA A 461 5.40 -9.20 19.46
CA ALA A 461 5.96 -9.80 20.67
C ALA A 461 7.33 -10.47 20.45
N TRP A 462 7.56 -11.03 19.25
CA TRP A 462 8.79 -11.77 18.94
C TRP A 462 10.07 -10.94 19.13
N LEU A 463 10.00 -9.61 18.92
CA LEU A 463 11.13 -8.71 19.14
C LEU A 463 11.68 -8.78 20.56
N TRP A 464 10.82 -8.97 21.56
CA TRP A 464 11.25 -9.11 22.95
C TRP A 464 11.47 -10.57 23.32
N THR A 465 10.60 -11.49 22.88
CA THR A 465 10.73 -12.91 23.29
C THR A 465 11.96 -13.60 22.73
N GLU A 466 12.47 -13.15 21.57
CA GLU A 466 13.71 -13.65 20.96
C GLU A 466 14.96 -12.85 21.39
N ASN A 467 14.82 -11.94 22.37
CA ASN A 467 15.89 -11.07 22.88
C ASN A 467 16.52 -10.13 21.84
N LEU A 468 15.76 -9.69 20.83
CA LEU A 468 16.24 -8.64 19.91
C LEU A 468 16.19 -7.25 20.57
N LEU A 469 15.21 -7.03 21.44
CA LEU A 469 15.00 -5.78 22.16
C LEU A 469 14.79 -6.01 23.66
N ASP A 470 15.36 -5.12 24.47
CA ASP A 470 15.05 -5.02 25.89
C ASP A 470 13.64 -4.47 26.12
N ARG A 471 13.06 -4.76 27.30
CA ARG A 471 11.72 -4.29 27.71
C ARG A 471 11.48 -2.80 27.45
N THR A 472 12.44 -1.96 27.84
CA THR A 472 12.32 -0.50 27.76
C THR A 472 12.35 0.00 26.31
N THR A 473 13.22 -0.57 25.48
CA THR A 473 13.31 -0.28 24.05
C THR A 473 12.07 -0.78 23.33
N PHE A 474 11.63 -2.01 23.63
CA PHE A 474 10.42 -2.60 23.08
C PHE A 474 9.18 -1.74 23.38
N GLN A 475 9.04 -1.24 24.62
CA GLN A 475 7.93 -0.34 24.97
C GLN A 475 7.91 0.94 24.13
N LYS A 476 9.08 1.51 23.81
CA LYS A 476 9.19 2.71 22.97
C LYS A 476 8.88 2.43 21.50
N VAL A 477 9.26 1.26 21.00
CA VAL A 477 9.11 0.87 19.59
C VAL A 477 7.70 0.36 19.27
N LEU A 478 7.06 -0.34 20.20
CA LEU A 478 5.75 -0.99 20.03
C LEU A 478 4.65 -0.12 19.38
N PRO A 479 4.50 1.18 19.72
CA PRO A 479 3.47 2.03 19.12
C PRO A 479 3.61 2.23 17.61
N PHE A 480 4.84 2.10 17.09
CA PHE A 480 5.19 2.36 15.70
C PHE A 480 5.17 1.11 14.83
N VAL A 481 5.11 -0.08 15.42
CA VAL A 481 5.31 -1.35 14.71
C VAL A 481 4.09 -2.25 14.76
N THR A 482 3.95 -3.08 13.74
CA THR A 482 2.93 -4.11 13.63
C THR A 482 3.50 -5.33 12.90
N SER A 483 2.73 -6.41 12.91
CA SER A 483 3.02 -7.64 12.16
C SER A 483 1.97 -7.93 11.09
N ARG A 484 1.00 -7.03 10.93
CA ARG A 484 -0.16 -7.19 10.04
C ARG A 484 -0.35 -5.92 9.21
N GLY A 485 -0.88 -6.10 8.01
CA GLY A 485 -1.32 -5.03 7.12
C GLY A 485 -2.80 -5.15 6.79
N GLY A 486 -3.41 -4.02 6.47
CA GLY A 486 -4.82 -3.89 6.12
C GLY A 486 -5.07 -3.09 4.85
N ALA A 487 -4.03 -2.52 4.24
CA ALA A 487 -4.11 -1.80 2.98
C ALA A 487 -3.05 -2.33 2.02
N PHE A 488 -3.46 -2.61 0.79
CA PHE A 488 -2.62 -3.31 -0.19
C PHE A 488 -2.60 -2.56 -1.52
N ARG A 489 -1.40 -2.38 -2.07
CA ARG A 489 -1.14 -1.76 -3.38
C ARG A 489 -0.92 -2.83 -4.44
N ALA A 490 -1.38 -2.56 -5.67
CA ALA A 490 -0.92 -3.27 -6.85
C ALA A 490 -1.07 -2.42 -8.11
N GLN A 491 -0.35 -2.79 -9.17
CA GLN A 491 -0.63 -2.32 -10.53
C GLN A 491 -1.45 -3.37 -11.28
N VAL A 492 -2.48 -2.91 -11.98
CA VAL A 492 -3.34 -3.75 -12.78
C VAL A 492 -3.20 -3.34 -14.23
N VAL A 493 -2.87 -4.30 -15.08
CA VAL A 493 -2.81 -4.14 -16.53
C VAL A 493 -3.98 -4.89 -17.16
N GLY A 494 -4.97 -4.17 -17.68
CA GLY A 494 -6.02 -4.73 -18.52
C GLY A 494 -5.61 -4.66 -19.99
N TYR A 495 -5.89 -5.68 -20.79
CA TYR A 495 -5.49 -5.71 -22.19
C TYR A 495 -6.40 -6.57 -23.06
N SER A 496 -6.42 -6.27 -24.36
CA SER A 496 -7.00 -7.14 -25.39
C SER A 496 -5.88 -7.95 -26.06
N ALA A 497 -5.97 -9.27 -26.00
CA ALA A 497 -5.02 -10.16 -26.66
C ALA A 497 -5.00 -9.98 -28.19
N GLN A 498 -6.16 -9.63 -28.80
CA GLN A 498 -6.28 -9.44 -30.24
C GLN A 498 -5.72 -8.10 -30.72
N SER A 499 -6.18 -6.98 -30.13
CA SER A 499 -5.80 -5.65 -30.62
C SER A 499 -4.49 -5.14 -30.03
N LYS A 500 -3.96 -5.83 -29.00
CA LYS A 500 -2.79 -5.40 -28.20
C LYS A 500 -2.97 -4.02 -27.58
N LEU A 501 -4.21 -3.56 -27.46
CA LEU A 501 -4.55 -2.39 -26.65
C LEU A 501 -4.43 -2.78 -25.18
N ALA A 502 -3.79 -1.94 -24.37
CA ALA A 502 -3.61 -2.16 -22.96
C ALA A 502 -3.86 -0.88 -22.18
N GLY A 503 -4.41 -1.03 -20.98
CA GLY A 503 -4.57 0.03 -20.00
C GLY A 503 -3.93 -0.40 -18.69
N ARG A 504 -3.40 0.57 -17.95
CA ARG A 504 -2.71 0.32 -16.67
C ARG A 504 -3.24 1.27 -15.61
N ALA A 505 -3.48 0.74 -14.42
CA ALA A 505 -3.85 1.54 -13.25
C ALA A 505 -3.10 1.07 -12.02
N GLU A 506 -2.78 2.00 -11.11
CA GLU A 506 -2.35 1.69 -9.75
C GLU A 506 -3.57 1.76 -8.81
N VAL A 507 -3.72 0.76 -7.95
CA VAL A 507 -4.84 0.67 -7.00
C VAL A 507 -4.33 0.39 -5.60
N VAL A 508 -4.97 1.01 -4.60
CA VAL A 508 -4.77 0.68 -3.18
C VAL A 508 -6.12 0.29 -2.58
N ILE A 509 -6.17 -0.91 -1.98
CA ILE A 509 -7.38 -1.52 -1.44
C ILE A 509 -7.23 -1.69 0.07
N ASP A 510 -8.17 -1.10 0.82
CA ASP A 510 -8.38 -1.34 2.25
C ASP A 510 -9.23 -2.59 2.47
N VAL A 511 -8.72 -3.52 3.25
CA VAL A 511 -9.45 -4.68 3.77
C VAL A 511 -9.54 -4.69 5.30
N SER A 512 -9.05 -3.64 5.98
CA SER A 512 -9.21 -3.50 7.44
C SER A 512 -10.67 -3.34 7.84
N SER A 513 -11.49 -2.76 6.94
CA SER A 513 -12.94 -2.65 7.08
C SER A 513 -13.67 -3.98 6.79
N PRO A 514 -14.92 -4.18 7.26
CA PRO A 514 -15.69 -5.40 6.99
C PRO A 514 -15.89 -5.70 5.50
N SER A 515 -16.00 -4.67 4.67
CA SER A 515 -16.05 -4.76 3.22
C SER A 515 -14.80 -4.09 2.64
N PRO A 516 -14.16 -4.70 1.63
CA PRO A 516 -13.06 -4.08 0.91
C PRO A 516 -13.45 -2.71 0.34
N ARG A 517 -12.54 -1.75 0.39
CA ARG A 517 -12.75 -0.39 -0.13
C ARG A 517 -11.52 0.07 -0.91
N ARG A 518 -11.73 0.81 -2.00
CA ARG A 518 -10.65 1.50 -2.69
C ARG A 518 -10.27 2.77 -1.93
N LEU A 519 -8.99 2.89 -1.57
CA LEU A 519 -8.43 4.11 -0.99
C LEU A 519 -7.85 5.03 -2.07
N TYR A 520 -7.21 4.43 -3.07
CA TYR A 520 -6.52 5.16 -4.12
C TYR A 520 -6.67 4.46 -5.47
N TRP A 521 -6.75 5.27 -6.51
CA TRP A 521 -6.81 4.83 -7.89
C TRP A 521 -6.09 5.85 -8.76
N LYS A 522 -5.17 5.39 -9.59
CA LYS A 522 -4.47 6.24 -10.55
C LYS A 522 -4.42 5.60 -11.92
N ASP A 523 -4.82 6.37 -12.92
CA ASP A 523 -4.62 6.02 -14.31
C ASP A 523 -3.15 6.21 -14.70
N LEU A 524 -2.52 5.14 -15.17
CA LEU A 524 -1.15 5.11 -15.67
C LEU A 524 -1.09 4.90 -17.19
N GLN A 525 -2.22 4.95 -17.90
CA GLN A 525 -2.31 4.79 -19.36
C GLN A 525 -1.46 5.80 -20.13
N ILE A 526 -1.28 7.00 -19.57
CA ILE A 526 -0.46 8.07 -20.17
C ILE A 526 0.97 7.57 -20.44
N TRP A 527 1.45 6.63 -19.63
CA TRP A 527 2.82 6.10 -19.68
C TRP A 527 2.87 4.73 -20.36
N GLY A 528 1.78 4.34 -21.03
CA GLY A 528 1.62 3.06 -21.69
C GLY A 528 1.49 1.90 -20.70
N ARG A 529 1.72 0.70 -21.23
CA ARG A 529 1.56 -0.57 -20.52
C ARG A 529 2.59 -0.80 -19.41
N GLY A 530 3.73 -0.11 -19.45
CA GLY A 530 4.83 -0.25 -18.48
C GLY A 530 5.59 -1.59 -18.50
N TYR A 531 4.96 -2.69 -18.88
CA TYR A 531 5.55 -4.02 -18.81
C TYR A 531 5.68 -4.69 -20.20
N GLU A 532 6.65 -5.60 -20.33
CA GLU A 532 6.78 -6.45 -21.51
C GLU A 532 5.60 -7.42 -21.64
N TRP A 533 5.24 -7.76 -22.89
CA TRP A 533 4.12 -8.66 -23.14
C TRP A 533 4.31 -10.03 -22.50
N GLY A 534 5.52 -10.58 -22.48
CA GLY A 534 5.79 -11.88 -21.85
C GLY A 534 5.56 -11.90 -20.33
N LEU A 535 5.71 -10.75 -19.65
CA LEU A 535 5.37 -10.61 -18.23
C LEU A 535 3.85 -10.53 -18.04
N ILE A 536 3.16 -9.79 -18.89
CA ILE A 536 1.71 -9.61 -18.81
C ILE A 536 0.98 -10.91 -19.16
N ASP A 537 1.38 -11.53 -20.27
CA ASP A 537 0.80 -12.75 -20.83
C ASP A 537 1.88 -13.57 -21.57
N PRO A 538 2.30 -14.72 -21.02
CA PRO A 538 3.27 -15.59 -21.67
C PRO A 538 2.84 -16.03 -23.07
N ALA A 539 1.54 -16.15 -23.35
CA ALA A 539 1.03 -16.54 -24.67
C ALA A 539 1.26 -15.47 -25.75
N LEU A 540 1.42 -14.21 -25.35
CA LEU A 540 1.71 -13.10 -26.28
C LEU A 540 3.20 -12.96 -26.60
N PHE A 541 4.08 -13.68 -25.90
CA PHE A 541 5.52 -13.69 -26.14
C PHE A 541 5.89 -14.41 -27.45
N GLU A 542 5.16 -15.44 -27.87
CA GLU A 542 5.47 -16.24 -29.08
C GLU A 542 5.07 -15.57 -30.42
N GLY A 543 4.71 -14.28 -30.40
CA GLY A 543 4.28 -13.53 -31.60
C GLY A 543 5.37 -12.76 -32.34
N GLU A 544 6.60 -12.67 -31.82
CA GLU A 544 7.72 -12.00 -32.50
C GLU A 544 8.61 -13.02 -33.24
N PHE A 545 8.23 -13.27 -34.51
CA PHE A 545 8.98 -13.90 -35.61
C PHE A 545 9.35 -15.40 -35.55
N PRO A 546 8.65 -16.28 -36.29
CA PRO A 546 9.30 -17.43 -36.92
C PRO A 546 10.00 -16.94 -38.20
N GLY A 547 11.22 -16.41 -38.05
CA GLY A 547 12.10 -16.13 -39.20
C GLY A 547 12.85 -14.80 -39.19
N MET A 548 13.68 -14.56 -38.18
CA MET A 548 14.89 -13.74 -38.36
C MET A 548 15.98 -14.14 -37.35
N GLY A 549 16.36 -15.42 -37.40
CA GLY A 549 17.71 -15.82 -36.99
C GLY A 549 18.68 -15.37 -38.08
N GLN A 550 19.69 -14.59 -37.71
CA GLN A 550 20.68 -13.89 -38.57
C GLN A 550 20.20 -12.57 -39.16
N LEU A 551 20.46 -11.47 -38.45
CA LEU A 551 21.20 -10.29 -38.94
C LEU A 551 21.29 -9.22 -37.82
N ALA A 552 21.83 -9.60 -36.66
CA ALA A 552 22.37 -8.62 -35.70
C ALA A 552 23.86 -8.45 -36.00
N GLY A 553 24.18 -7.39 -36.75
CA GLY A 553 25.56 -7.09 -37.12
C GLY A 553 25.63 -6.08 -38.25
N ARG A 554 25.19 -4.84 -38.00
CA ARG A 554 25.83 -3.60 -38.49
C ARG A 554 25.02 -2.36 -38.12
N THR A 555 25.62 -1.53 -37.27
CA THR A 555 25.44 -0.09 -37.17
C THR A 555 25.80 0.61 -38.49
N PRO A 556 25.35 1.86 -38.68
CA PRO A 556 26.28 2.98 -38.47
C PRO A 556 26.01 3.77 -37.20
#